data_AF-A0A371CL08-F1
#
_entry.id   AF-A0A371CL08-F1
#
_cell.length_a   1.000
_cell.length_b   1.000
_cell.length_c   1.000
_cell.angle_alpha   90.00
_cell.angle_beta   90.00
_cell.angle_gamma   90.00
#
_symmetry.space_group_name_H-M   'P 1'
#
loop_
_entity.id
_entity.type
_entity.pdbx_description
1 polymer ?
#
loop_
_entity_poly.entity_id
_entity_poly.type
_entity_poly.pdbx_seq_one_letter_code
_entity_poly.pdbx_strand_id
1 'polypeptide(L)'
;MSSSSRRATVNAGAGRPPSSRPSQSSSSTAAPTALTIITAREGKDARSLPSKRTSVSAATKRYAPYNPSNSSRTSGSLLRASQSSRPSGSSQSSSATALAALGVPTTKPVQDLRDIAQQTIDFEFPGFRPRNDFELITLVSRKYTGTRANLGSWLDEQLAWAINDIDMGGSLETVMEHARTALGISSSCITGVKPSGMEHNVFVRPIPNSSYSIRLFPGCAAAQEYCLDFVDNRTGLPVNSPFKFELFGAPNTGASPGFRVTPMMSLERGFGIPQDQIPPGHEKFLLMDGMTCVLRRPGHKDVRFTVPTRRQPPVAAAQAADDVDEIDLPTDVDP
;
A
#
# COMPACT_ATOMS: atom_id res chain seq x y z
N MET A 1 -78.03 62.26 26.37
CA MET A 1 -78.32 61.07 27.19
C MET A 1 -77.29 60.00 26.85
N SER A 2 -76.53 59.59 27.87
CA SER A 2 -75.53 58.50 27.97
C SER A 2 -74.81 57.99 26.71
N SER A 3 -73.61 58.54 26.50
CA SER A 3 -72.49 57.92 25.80
C SER A 3 -71.64 57.13 26.81
N SER A 4 -71.60 55.80 26.71
CA SER A 4 -70.75 54.94 27.56
C SER A 4 -69.46 54.55 26.85
N SER A 5 -68.37 54.96 27.48
CA SER A 5 -66.97 54.64 27.25
C SER A 5 -66.69 53.17 27.60
N ARG A 6 -65.88 52.47 26.80
CA ARG A 6 -65.24 51.20 27.18
C ARG A 6 -63.73 51.32 27.03
N ARG A 7 -63.08 50.87 28.11
CA ARG A 7 -61.64 50.95 28.41
C ARG A 7 -60.96 49.62 28.10
N ALA A 8 -59.65 49.73 27.90
CA ALA A 8 -58.63 48.77 27.50
C ALA A 8 -58.63 47.36 28.13
N THR A 9 -58.03 46.41 27.41
CA THR A 9 -57.10 45.45 28.03
C THR A 9 -55.96 45.11 27.06
N VAL A 10 -54.75 45.25 27.58
CA VAL A 10 -53.45 44.96 26.98
C VAL A 10 -53.15 43.49 27.24
N ASN A 11 -52.65 42.75 26.25
CA ASN A 11 -51.93 41.51 26.52
C ASN A 11 -50.73 41.39 25.57
N ALA A 12 -49.55 41.52 26.15
CA ALA A 12 -48.25 41.37 25.51
C ALA A 12 -47.89 39.88 25.48
N GLY A 13 -47.53 39.36 24.31
CA GLY A 13 -47.01 38.01 24.16
C GLY A 13 -46.28 37.83 22.84
N ALA A 14 -45.16 37.10 22.90
CA ALA A 14 -44.28 36.65 21.82
C ALA A 14 -43.11 37.57 21.44
N GLY A 15 -41.98 37.32 22.12
CA GLY A 15 -40.64 37.67 21.65
C GLY A 15 -39.65 36.57 22.04
N ARG A 16 -39.53 35.52 21.21
CA ARG A 16 -38.47 34.51 21.30
C ARG A 16 -37.42 34.86 20.22
N PRO A 17 -36.12 34.96 20.55
CA PRO A 17 -35.10 35.29 19.56
C PRO A 17 -34.78 34.08 18.67
N PRO A 18 -34.33 34.30 17.41
CA PRO A 18 -33.94 33.23 16.51
C PRO A 18 -32.62 32.59 16.97
N SER A 19 -32.69 31.30 17.30
CA SER A 19 -31.54 30.42 17.46
C SER A 19 -30.96 30.11 16.09
N SER A 20 -29.88 30.80 15.73
CA SER A 20 -29.05 30.47 14.57
C SER A 20 -28.18 29.25 14.90
N ARG A 21 -28.61 28.08 14.41
CA ARG A 21 -27.87 26.82 14.50
C ARG A 21 -26.85 26.77 13.34
N PRO A 22 -25.54 26.69 13.59
CA PRO A 22 -24.57 26.56 12.51
C PRO A 22 -24.69 25.17 11.88
N SER A 23 -24.86 25.15 10.57
CA SER A 23 -24.77 23.97 9.72
C SER A 23 -23.35 23.41 9.81
N GLN A 24 -23.18 22.32 10.56
CA GLN A 24 -21.94 21.55 10.53
C GLN A 24 -21.91 20.76 9.23
N SER A 25 -21.08 21.20 8.29
CA SER A 25 -20.69 20.41 7.12
C SER A 25 -19.76 19.31 7.61
N SER A 26 -20.28 18.10 7.76
CA SER A 26 -19.50 16.90 8.01
C SER A 26 -18.66 16.59 6.77
N SER A 27 -17.39 16.99 6.80
CA SER A 27 -16.39 16.51 5.86
C SER A 27 -16.01 15.09 6.29
N SER A 28 -16.69 14.11 5.70
CA SER A 28 -16.31 12.71 5.81
C SER A 28 -14.89 12.55 5.25
N THR A 29 -13.93 12.36 6.15
CA THR A 29 -12.54 12.04 5.77
C THR A 29 -12.53 10.54 5.47
N ALA A 30 -12.72 10.19 4.19
CA ALA A 30 -12.62 8.81 3.75
C ALA A 30 -11.23 8.26 4.13
N ALA A 31 -11.22 7.08 4.76
CA ALA A 31 -9.97 6.41 5.11
C ALA A 31 -9.11 6.21 3.84
N PRO A 32 -7.79 6.41 3.91
CA PRO A 32 -6.91 6.26 2.76
C PRO A 32 -7.01 4.82 2.21
N THR A 33 -7.45 4.69 0.97
CA THR A 33 -7.47 3.41 0.26
C THR A 33 -6.04 2.92 0.08
N ALA A 34 -5.74 1.70 0.54
CA ALA A 34 -4.42 1.09 0.40
C ALA A 34 -4.06 0.96 -1.09
N LEU A 35 -2.91 1.50 -1.48
CA LEU A 35 -2.40 1.35 -2.84
C LEU A 35 -1.51 0.11 -2.91
N THR A 36 -1.93 -0.87 -3.70
CA THR A 36 -1.15 -2.08 -3.95
C THR A 36 -0.36 -1.90 -5.23
N ILE A 37 0.98 -1.98 -5.15
CA ILE A 37 1.84 -1.95 -6.35
C ILE A 37 2.15 -3.37 -6.76
N ILE A 38 1.84 -3.68 -8.03
CA ILE A 38 2.23 -4.95 -8.64
C ILE A 38 3.01 -4.64 -9.90
N THR A 39 4.30 -4.92 -9.85
CA THR A 39 5.15 -5.05 -11.03
C THR A 39 4.76 -6.34 -11.75
N ALA A 40 3.70 -6.26 -12.55
CA ALA A 40 3.14 -7.38 -13.28
C ALA A 40 3.78 -7.49 -14.68
N ARG A 41 4.31 -8.66 -15.04
CA ARG A 41 4.80 -8.94 -16.40
C ARG A 41 4.06 -10.16 -16.98
N GLU A 42 2.93 -9.95 -17.64
CA GLU A 42 2.11 -11.02 -18.21
C GLU A 42 1.73 -10.90 -19.72
N GLY A 43 1.80 -12.04 -20.42
CA GLY A 43 1.60 -12.26 -21.83
C GLY A 43 0.21 -11.97 -22.43
N LYS A 44 0.20 -12.20 -23.75
CA LYS A 44 -0.81 -11.89 -24.77
C LYS A 44 -2.24 -12.22 -24.36
N ASP A 45 -3.11 -11.20 -24.45
CA ASP A 45 -4.35 -11.22 -25.24
C ASP A 45 -5.03 -9.84 -25.19
N ALA A 46 -4.46 -8.87 -25.91
CA ALA A 46 -5.15 -7.61 -26.17
C ALA A 46 -6.17 -7.83 -27.30
N ARG A 47 -7.45 -8.03 -26.94
CA ARG A 47 -8.55 -7.82 -27.88
C ARG A 47 -8.46 -6.39 -28.39
N SER A 48 -8.13 -6.25 -29.67
CA SER A 48 -8.20 -5.00 -30.40
C SER A 48 -9.63 -4.46 -30.33
N LEU A 49 -9.81 -3.32 -29.66
CA LEU A 49 -10.99 -2.50 -29.82
C LEU A 49 -10.88 -1.73 -31.15
N PRO A 50 -11.98 -1.55 -31.89
CA PRO A 50 -11.96 -0.76 -33.13
C PRO A 50 -11.79 0.72 -32.79
N SER A 51 -10.58 1.24 -33.00
CA SER A 51 -10.26 2.66 -32.86
C SER A 51 -10.82 3.43 -34.07
N LYS A 52 -11.92 4.17 -33.88
CA LYS A 52 -12.31 5.26 -34.79
C LYS A 52 -11.35 6.43 -34.52
N ARG A 53 -10.33 6.57 -35.35
CA ARG A 53 -9.41 7.71 -35.36
C ARG A 53 -10.13 8.96 -35.88
N THR A 54 -10.51 9.86 -34.97
CA THR A 54 -10.67 11.28 -35.29
C THR A 54 -9.31 11.95 -35.06
N SER A 55 -8.69 12.45 -36.14
CA SER A 55 -7.42 13.16 -36.08
C SER A 55 -7.61 14.54 -35.46
N VAL A 56 -7.33 14.68 -34.16
CA VAL A 56 -7.26 15.98 -33.50
C VAL A 56 -5.79 16.43 -33.49
N SER A 57 -5.45 17.36 -34.37
CA SER A 57 -4.15 18.03 -34.39
C SER A 57 -4.12 19.12 -33.31
N ALA A 58 -3.83 18.74 -32.06
CA ALA A 58 -3.52 19.69 -31.00
C ALA A 58 -2.00 19.84 -30.86
N ALA A 59 -1.50 21.07 -31.00
CA ALA A 59 -0.09 21.40 -30.81
C ALA A 59 0.30 21.19 -29.34
N THR A 60 0.90 20.04 -29.02
CA THR A 60 1.38 19.73 -27.67
C THR A 60 2.61 20.58 -27.37
N LYS A 61 2.50 21.52 -26.42
CA LYS A 61 3.66 22.21 -25.86
C LYS A 61 4.62 21.14 -25.32
N ARG A 62 5.86 21.13 -25.80
CA ARG A 62 6.89 20.21 -25.31
C ARG A 62 7.22 20.59 -23.87
N TYR A 63 6.84 19.73 -22.93
CA TYR A 63 7.22 19.89 -21.52
C TYR A 63 8.74 19.71 -21.36
N ALA A 64 9.34 20.50 -20.47
CA ALA A 64 10.74 20.37 -20.09
C ALA A 64 11.01 18.98 -19.45
N PRO A 65 12.26 18.49 -19.44
CA PRO A 65 12.61 17.24 -18.77
C PRO A 65 12.13 17.27 -17.32
N TYR A 66 11.51 16.18 -16.89
CA TYR A 66 11.05 16.04 -15.51
C TYR A 66 12.22 16.25 -14.54
N ASN A 67 12.08 17.25 -13.68
CA ASN A 67 13.06 17.53 -12.65
C ASN A 67 12.47 17.17 -11.28
N PRO A 68 12.92 16.07 -10.64
CA PRO A 68 12.41 15.68 -9.34
C PRO A 68 12.69 16.72 -8.24
N SER A 69 13.65 17.63 -8.44
CA SER A 69 14.02 18.64 -7.44
C SER A 69 13.02 19.80 -7.29
N ASN A 70 12.01 19.90 -8.17
CA ASN A 70 11.00 20.96 -8.07
C ASN A 70 9.87 20.63 -7.09
N SER A 71 9.85 19.43 -6.53
CA SER A 71 9.05 19.10 -5.35
C SER A 71 9.75 19.70 -4.13
N SER A 72 9.25 20.83 -3.64
CA SER A 72 9.79 21.53 -2.48
C SER A 72 9.64 20.69 -1.20
N ARG A 73 10.60 19.80 -0.93
CA ARG A 73 10.80 19.21 0.39
C ARG A 73 11.62 20.19 1.24
N THR A 74 10.97 20.80 2.23
CA THR A 74 11.61 21.61 3.27
C THR A 74 12.37 20.68 4.21
N SER A 75 13.60 20.30 3.85
CA SER A 75 14.47 19.50 4.72
C SER A 75 15.37 20.41 5.57
N GLY A 76 15.04 20.51 6.86
CA GLY A 76 15.86 21.18 7.87
C GLY A 76 17.21 20.46 8.05
N SER A 77 18.28 21.22 7.85
CA SER A 77 19.67 20.82 8.08
C SER A 77 19.99 20.83 9.58
N LEU A 78 20.40 19.69 10.14
CA LEU A 78 21.17 19.66 11.38
C LEU A 78 22.40 18.75 11.27
N LEU A 79 23.54 19.39 11.50
CA LEU A 79 24.88 18.84 11.63
C LEU A 79 25.05 18.16 12.99
N ARG A 80 25.89 17.11 13.05
CA ARG A 80 27.22 17.11 13.69
C ARG A 80 27.56 15.75 14.32
N ALA A 81 28.76 15.29 13.99
CA ALA A 81 29.37 14.03 14.36
C ALA A 81 29.83 13.95 15.83
N SER A 82 29.94 12.72 16.35
CA SER A 82 30.86 12.37 17.45
C SER A 82 31.31 10.91 17.32
N GLN A 83 32.62 10.71 17.36
CA GLN A 83 33.35 9.44 17.34
C GLN A 83 33.47 8.89 18.78
N SER A 84 33.41 7.56 18.99
CA SER A 84 34.23 6.90 20.05
C SER A 84 34.23 5.35 19.99
N SER A 85 35.45 4.82 19.91
CA SER A 85 36.05 3.60 20.53
C SER A 85 35.37 2.21 20.60
N ARG A 86 36.12 1.21 20.10
CA ARG A 86 36.03 -0.26 20.28
C ARG A 86 36.40 -0.73 21.71
N PRO A 87 35.99 -1.97 22.09
CA PRO A 87 37.01 -3.00 22.36
C PRO A 87 36.67 -4.41 21.83
N SER A 88 37.70 -5.27 21.87
CA SER A 88 37.80 -6.64 21.35
C SER A 88 37.71 -7.71 22.45
N GLY A 89 37.30 -8.95 22.10
CA GLY A 89 37.45 -10.19 22.89
C GLY A 89 36.22 -11.11 22.75
N SER A 90 36.20 -12.17 21.93
CA SER A 90 36.81 -13.52 22.03
C SER A 90 35.74 -14.61 22.29
N SER A 91 35.50 -15.42 21.24
CA SER A 91 35.24 -16.87 21.16
C SER A 91 34.24 -17.59 22.09
N GLN A 92 33.18 -18.21 21.52
CA GLN A 92 33.04 -19.67 21.40
C GLN A 92 31.72 -20.14 20.70
N SER A 93 31.91 -21.18 19.87
CA SER A 93 31.03 -22.15 19.18
C SER A 93 29.53 -22.27 19.52
N SER A 94 28.68 -22.20 18.47
CA SER A 94 27.67 -23.24 18.12
C SER A 94 26.96 -22.92 16.80
N SER A 95 26.88 -23.92 15.94
CA SER A 95 26.53 -23.85 14.52
C SER A 95 25.03 -23.64 14.28
N ALA A 96 24.57 -22.39 14.23
CA ALA A 96 23.30 -21.99 13.59
C ALA A 96 23.23 -20.49 13.21
N THR A 97 24.36 -19.77 13.22
CA THR A 97 24.34 -18.29 13.23
C THR A 97 25.30 -17.72 12.18
N ALA A 98 24.90 -17.78 10.90
CA ALA A 98 25.64 -17.11 9.82
C ALA A 98 24.74 -16.20 8.96
N LEU A 99 23.69 -15.62 9.56
CA LEU A 99 22.91 -14.52 8.96
C LEU A 99 22.73 -13.32 9.92
N ALA A 100 23.34 -13.33 11.11
CA ALA A 100 23.14 -12.30 12.14
C ALA A 100 24.30 -11.30 12.30
N ALA A 101 25.04 -11.02 11.22
CA ALA A 101 26.01 -9.91 11.17
C ALA A 101 25.49 -8.84 10.20
N LEU A 102 24.32 -8.28 10.50
CA LEU A 102 23.70 -7.22 9.74
C LEU A 102 23.96 -5.90 10.48
N GLY A 103 24.67 -4.99 9.80
CA GLY A 103 25.22 -3.75 10.35
C GLY A 103 24.17 -2.80 10.94
N VAL A 104 24.66 -1.73 11.57
CA VAL A 104 23.85 -0.66 12.16
C VAL A 104 22.77 -0.25 11.15
N PRO A 105 21.47 -0.24 11.54
CA PRO A 105 20.40 0.17 10.65
C PRO A 105 20.64 1.62 10.22
N THR A 106 21.06 1.82 8.97
CA THR A 106 21.05 3.15 8.37
C THR A 106 19.60 3.47 8.05
N THR A 107 19.02 4.43 8.77
CA THR A 107 17.67 4.95 8.49
C THR A 107 17.71 5.65 7.13
N LYS A 108 17.40 4.92 6.06
CA LYS A 108 17.13 5.52 4.76
C LYS A 108 15.98 6.53 4.93
N PRO A 109 16.01 7.67 4.22
CA PRO A 109 14.89 8.61 4.24
C PRO A 109 13.58 7.90 3.89
N VAL A 110 12.48 8.32 4.53
CA VAL A 110 11.14 7.81 4.25
C VAL A 110 10.86 7.98 2.75
N GLN A 111 10.69 6.86 2.07
CA GLN A 111 10.34 6.84 0.65
C GLN A 111 8.84 7.14 0.51
N ASP A 112 8.47 7.91 -0.49
CA ASP A 112 7.07 8.01 -0.94
C ASP A 112 6.86 7.16 -2.21
N LEU A 113 5.63 7.10 -2.69
CA LEU A 113 5.28 6.37 -3.92
C LEU A 113 6.11 6.88 -5.11
N ARG A 114 6.48 8.16 -5.14
CA ARG A 114 7.32 8.73 -6.20
C ARG A 114 8.70 8.09 -6.24
N ASP A 115 9.37 7.96 -5.10
CA ASP A 115 10.68 7.31 -5.00
C ASP A 115 10.60 5.84 -5.44
N ILE A 116 9.53 5.14 -5.06
CA ILE A 116 9.28 3.75 -5.46
C ILE A 116 8.99 3.65 -6.97
N ALA A 117 8.20 4.58 -7.50
CA ALA A 117 7.83 4.61 -8.90
C ALA A 117 9.04 4.85 -9.79
N GLN A 118 9.92 5.78 -9.40
CA GLN A 118 11.16 6.02 -10.11
C GLN A 118 12.06 4.79 -10.12
N GLN A 119 12.27 4.13 -8.97
CA GLN A 119 13.05 2.89 -8.89
C GLN A 119 12.48 1.79 -9.79
N THR A 120 11.16 1.65 -9.80
CA THR A 120 10.46 0.68 -10.66
C THR A 120 10.70 0.98 -12.14
N ILE A 121 10.60 2.25 -12.53
CA ILE A 121 10.79 2.68 -13.93
C ILE A 121 12.25 2.55 -14.36
N ASP A 122 13.20 2.88 -13.49
CA ASP A 122 14.63 2.72 -13.79
C ASP A 122 14.98 1.24 -14.04
N PHE A 123 14.31 0.33 -13.33
CA PHE A 123 14.45 -1.11 -13.52
C PHE A 123 13.74 -1.63 -14.77
N GLU A 124 12.46 -1.29 -14.97
CA GLU A 124 11.64 -1.84 -16.07
C GLU A 124 11.90 -1.17 -17.42
N PHE A 125 12.26 0.12 -17.41
CA PHE A 125 12.43 0.95 -18.60
C PHE A 125 13.78 1.69 -18.54
N PRO A 126 14.92 0.97 -18.56
CA PRO A 126 16.24 1.57 -18.37
C PRO A 126 16.49 2.70 -19.38
N GLY A 127 16.92 3.84 -18.85
CA GLY A 127 17.17 5.06 -19.63
C GLY A 127 15.92 5.83 -20.05
N PHE A 128 14.70 5.40 -19.68
CA PHE A 128 13.52 6.24 -19.81
C PHE A 128 13.50 7.31 -18.72
N ARG A 129 13.16 8.53 -19.12
CA ARG A 129 12.89 9.62 -18.20
C ARG A 129 11.45 10.07 -18.41
N PRO A 130 10.54 9.79 -17.45
CA PRO A 130 9.18 10.30 -17.48
C PRO A 130 9.17 11.82 -17.69
N ARG A 131 8.17 12.36 -18.38
CA ARG A 131 8.04 13.81 -18.63
C ARG A 131 7.33 14.53 -17.48
N ASN A 132 6.54 13.82 -16.68
CA ASN A 132 5.71 14.37 -15.61
C ASN A 132 5.22 13.25 -14.64
N ASP A 133 4.53 13.68 -13.59
CA ASP A 133 3.93 12.81 -12.56
C ASP A 133 2.91 11.81 -13.13
N PHE A 134 2.15 12.23 -14.15
CA PHE A 134 1.18 11.35 -14.78
C PHE A 134 1.86 10.13 -15.42
N GLU A 135 3.00 10.31 -16.08
CA GLU A 135 3.74 9.19 -16.66
C GLU A 135 4.35 8.28 -15.61
N LEU A 136 4.86 8.86 -14.51
CA LEU A 136 5.36 8.08 -13.37
C LEU A 136 4.27 7.16 -12.83
N ILE A 137 3.11 7.72 -12.46
CA ILE A 137 2.02 6.93 -11.87
C ILE A 137 1.43 5.95 -12.89
N THR A 138 1.33 6.35 -14.16
CA THR A 138 0.80 5.49 -15.23
C THR A 138 1.68 4.25 -15.42
N LEU A 139 3.01 4.39 -15.43
CA LEU A 139 3.90 3.26 -15.65
C LEU A 139 3.94 2.26 -14.50
N VAL A 140 3.65 2.69 -13.27
CA VAL A 140 3.62 1.78 -12.11
C VAL A 140 2.24 1.22 -11.81
N SER A 141 1.18 1.86 -12.28
CA SER A 141 -0.20 1.38 -12.12
C SER A 141 -0.71 0.59 -13.32
N ARG A 142 -0.13 0.82 -14.51
CA ARG A 142 -0.56 0.19 -15.76
C ARG A 142 0.60 -0.52 -16.43
N LYS A 143 0.25 -1.65 -17.01
CA LYS A 143 1.20 -2.49 -17.71
C LYS A 143 1.39 -2.05 -19.16
N TYR A 144 2.62 -1.71 -19.52
CA TYR A 144 2.99 -1.49 -20.92
C TYR A 144 3.60 -2.75 -21.55
N THR A 145 3.05 -3.18 -22.70
CA THR A 145 3.51 -4.38 -23.43
C THR A 145 4.10 -4.07 -24.80
N GLY A 146 4.14 -2.80 -25.21
CA GLY A 146 4.65 -2.40 -26.52
C GLY A 146 6.18 -2.28 -26.59
N THR A 147 6.68 -1.88 -27.75
CA THR A 147 8.12 -1.64 -27.96
C THR A 147 8.56 -0.34 -27.29
N ARG A 148 9.85 -0.20 -26.99
CA ARG A 148 10.41 1.03 -26.41
C ARG A 148 10.10 2.29 -27.23
N ALA A 149 10.15 2.18 -28.56
CA ALA A 149 9.87 3.28 -29.49
C ALA A 149 8.43 3.81 -29.39
N ASN A 150 7.47 2.94 -29.04
CA ASN A 150 6.06 3.30 -28.95
C ASN A 150 5.64 3.80 -27.55
N LEU A 151 6.54 3.78 -26.56
CA LEU A 151 6.18 4.09 -25.17
C LEU A 151 5.64 5.51 -25.02
N GLY A 152 6.29 6.48 -25.68
CA GLY A 152 5.85 7.89 -25.62
C GLY A 152 4.45 8.08 -26.18
N SER A 153 4.17 7.50 -27.35
CA SER A 153 2.84 7.59 -27.97
C SER A 153 1.77 6.89 -27.14
N TRP A 154 2.07 5.74 -26.53
CA TRP A 154 1.15 5.09 -25.62
C TRP A 154 0.85 5.95 -24.39
N LEU A 155 1.86 6.60 -23.79
CA LEU A 155 1.66 7.52 -22.67
C LEU A 155 0.83 8.75 -23.08
N ASP A 156 1.03 9.28 -24.29
CA ASP A 156 0.22 10.37 -24.83
C ASP A 156 -1.25 9.93 -24.99
N GLU A 157 -1.50 8.70 -25.45
CA GLU A 157 -2.86 8.12 -25.53
C GLU A 157 -3.48 7.92 -24.14
N GLN A 158 -2.70 7.44 -23.16
CA GLN A 158 -3.18 7.31 -21.77
C GLN A 158 -3.55 8.67 -21.17
N LEU A 159 -2.74 9.70 -21.42
CA LEU A 159 -2.99 11.05 -20.95
C LEU A 159 -4.23 11.64 -21.61
N ALA A 160 -4.36 11.50 -22.94
CA ALA A 160 -5.54 11.94 -23.65
C ALA A 160 -6.80 11.23 -23.16
N TRP A 161 -6.73 9.93 -22.89
CA TRP A 161 -7.84 9.18 -22.29
C TRP A 161 -8.20 9.74 -20.90
N ALA A 162 -7.21 9.93 -20.02
CA ALA A 162 -7.43 10.43 -18.66
C ALA A 162 -7.99 11.87 -18.63
N ILE A 163 -7.59 12.72 -19.59
CA ILE A 163 -8.16 14.08 -19.72
C ILE A 163 -9.62 14.02 -20.14
N ASN A 164 -10.03 13.06 -20.96
CA ASN A 164 -11.42 12.92 -21.40
C ASN A 164 -12.28 12.13 -20.41
N ASP A 165 -11.68 11.55 -19.37
CA ASP A 165 -12.38 10.81 -18.33
C ASP A 165 -13.09 11.80 -17.37
N ILE A 166 -14.42 11.66 -17.27
CA ILE A 166 -15.27 12.55 -16.48
C ILE A 166 -14.94 12.40 -14.99
N ASP A 167 -14.61 11.20 -14.55
CA ASP A 167 -14.30 10.90 -13.15
C ASP A 167 -12.96 11.52 -12.70
N MET A 168 -12.09 11.84 -13.65
CA MET A 168 -10.80 12.50 -13.42
C MET A 168 -10.87 14.03 -13.63
N GLY A 169 -12.08 14.59 -13.76
CA GLY A 169 -12.32 16.03 -13.81
C GLY A 169 -12.03 16.70 -15.16
N GLY A 170 -11.83 15.93 -16.23
CA GLY A 170 -11.93 16.45 -17.60
C GLY A 170 -10.82 17.41 -18.06
N SER A 171 -9.74 17.58 -17.29
CA SER A 171 -8.71 18.58 -17.57
C SER A 171 -7.28 18.08 -17.29
N LEU A 172 -6.32 18.62 -18.03
CA LEU A 172 -4.90 18.30 -17.84
C LEU A 172 -4.40 18.69 -16.45
N GLU A 173 -4.88 19.80 -15.90
CA GLU A 173 -4.48 20.28 -14.58
C GLU A 173 -4.96 19.33 -13.48
N THR A 174 -6.21 18.88 -13.55
CA THR A 174 -6.79 17.91 -12.61
C THR A 174 -6.05 16.58 -12.65
N VAL A 175 -5.74 16.08 -13.86
CA VAL A 175 -4.97 14.83 -14.04
C VAL A 175 -3.57 14.93 -13.41
N MET A 176 -2.89 16.07 -13.58
CA MET A 176 -1.57 16.28 -12.99
C MET A 176 -1.61 16.42 -11.47
N GLU A 177 -2.63 17.08 -10.92
CA GLU A 177 -2.81 17.19 -9.47
C GLU A 177 -3.14 15.84 -8.83
N HIS A 178 -4.01 15.04 -9.45
CA HIS A 178 -4.29 13.67 -9.03
C HIS A 178 -3.02 12.82 -9.03
N ALA A 179 -2.22 12.88 -10.11
CA ALA A 179 -0.96 12.15 -10.20
C ALA A 179 0.03 12.59 -9.10
N ARG A 180 0.16 13.90 -8.84
CA ARG A 180 1.02 14.44 -7.79
C ARG A 180 0.59 13.97 -6.40
N THR A 181 -0.71 14.04 -6.12
CA THR A 181 -1.30 13.60 -4.85
C THR A 181 -1.07 12.10 -4.64
N ALA A 182 -1.35 11.27 -5.66
CA ALA A 182 -1.12 9.83 -5.59
C ALA A 182 0.36 9.51 -5.34
N LEU A 183 1.28 10.16 -6.04
CA LEU A 183 2.73 9.97 -5.85
C LEU A 183 3.25 10.47 -4.49
N GLY A 184 2.50 11.34 -3.81
CA GLY A 184 2.81 11.81 -2.47
C GLY A 184 2.42 10.82 -1.35
N ILE A 185 1.78 9.69 -1.68
CA ILE A 185 1.43 8.65 -0.71
C ILE A 185 2.72 8.10 -0.06
N SER A 186 2.77 8.10 1.27
CA SER A 186 3.87 7.53 2.05
C SER A 186 4.05 6.04 1.74
N SER A 187 5.29 5.54 1.68
CA SER A 187 5.56 4.10 1.50
C SER A 187 4.91 3.22 2.56
N SER A 188 4.68 3.76 3.76
CA SER A 188 3.94 3.08 4.82
C SER A 188 2.48 2.80 4.46
N CYS A 189 1.93 3.39 3.41
CA CYS A 189 0.56 3.15 2.94
C CYS A 189 0.53 2.28 1.67
N ILE A 190 1.68 1.73 1.27
CA ILE A 190 1.85 0.98 0.04
C ILE A 190 2.11 -0.48 0.39
N THR A 191 1.41 -1.37 -0.30
CA THR A 191 1.57 -2.81 -0.11
C THR A 191 2.32 -3.44 -1.27
N GLY A 192 3.19 -4.39 -0.93
CA GLY A 192 3.89 -5.23 -1.91
C GLY A 192 5.29 -4.77 -2.32
N VAL A 193 5.79 -3.66 -1.78
CA VAL A 193 7.16 -3.19 -2.07
C VAL A 193 8.16 -4.09 -1.35
N LYS A 194 8.96 -4.84 -2.13
CA LYS A 194 9.97 -5.74 -1.56
C LYS A 194 11.13 -4.94 -0.98
N PRO A 195 11.68 -5.35 0.18
CA PRO A 195 12.80 -4.65 0.77
C PRO A 195 14.06 -4.80 -0.08
N SER A 196 14.77 -3.69 -0.22
CA SER A 196 16.03 -3.54 -0.97
C SER A 196 17.28 -3.94 -0.17
N GLY A 197 17.13 -4.31 1.10
CA GLY A 197 18.25 -4.66 1.98
C GLY A 197 17.83 -4.88 3.44
N MET A 198 18.68 -4.46 4.38
CA MET A 198 18.47 -4.57 5.84
C MET A 198 17.49 -3.50 6.35
N GLU A 199 16.26 -3.54 5.84
CA GLU A 199 15.22 -2.62 6.28
C GLU A 199 14.66 -3.03 7.66
N HIS A 200 14.17 -2.04 8.40
CA HIS A 200 13.54 -2.29 9.70
C HIS A 200 12.28 -3.14 9.54
N ASN A 201 12.00 -3.97 10.54
CA ASN A 201 10.81 -4.82 10.58
C ASN A 201 10.71 -5.84 9.43
N VAL A 202 11.85 -6.17 8.80
CA VAL A 202 11.99 -7.32 7.91
C VAL A 202 12.49 -8.51 8.72
N PHE A 203 11.73 -9.60 8.70
CA PHE A 203 12.04 -10.82 9.45
C PHE A 203 12.32 -11.95 8.47
N VAL A 204 13.51 -12.54 8.55
CA VAL A 204 13.88 -13.73 7.77
C VAL A 204 14.00 -14.92 8.71
N ARG A 205 13.26 -16.00 8.44
CA ARG A 205 13.27 -17.23 9.24
C ARG A 205 13.47 -18.47 8.35
N PRO A 206 14.47 -19.32 8.64
CA PRO A 206 14.70 -20.54 7.87
C PRO A 206 13.53 -21.49 8.03
N ILE A 207 13.13 -22.11 6.92
CA ILE A 207 12.14 -23.19 6.92
C ILE A 207 12.88 -24.48 7.35
N PRO A 208 12.41 -25.22 8.39
CA PRO A 208 13.10 -26.41 8.88
C PRO A 208 13.29 -27.47 7.79
N ASN A 209 14.50 -28.01 7.63
CA ASN A 209 14.85 -29.00 6.60
C ASN A 209 14.57 -28.52 5.17
N SER A 210 14.88 -27.25 4.88
CA SER A 210 14.69 -26.63 3.57
C SER A 210 15.88 -25.72 3.24
N SER A 211 16.20 -25.57 1.96
CA SER A 211 17.18 -24.57 1.47
C SER A 211 16.59 -23.17 1.34
N TYR A 212 15.40 -22.93 1.90
CA TYR A 212 14.67 -21.67 1.77
C TYR A 212 14.27 -21.11 3.14
N SER A 213 14.05 -19.81 3.16
CA SER A 213 13.54 -19.05 4.30
C SER A 213 12.22 -18.38 3.93
N ILE A 214 11.39 -18.13 4.93
CA ILE A 214 10.29 -17.18 4.85
C ILE A 214 10.89 -15.81 5.17
N ARG A 215 10.57 -14.81 4.33
CA ARG A 215 10.83 -13.41 4.63
C ARG A 215 9.51 -12.66 4.73
N LEU A 216 9.27 -12.09 5.90
CA LEU A 216 8.14 -11.24 6.21
C LEU A 216 8.60 -9.79 6.22
N PHE A 217 7.89 -8.89 5.56
CA PHE A 217 8.23 -7.47 5.48
C PHE A 217 6.98 -6.59 5.54
N PRO A 218 7.11 -5.30 5.93
CA PRO A 218 5.95 -4.42 6.09
C PRO A 218 5.16 -4.23 4.78
N GLY A 219 3.83 -4.24 4.87
CA GLY A 219 2.93 -3.71 3.84
C GLY A 219 2.34 -2.37 4.29
N CYS A 220 1.08 -2.11 3.90
CA CYS A 220 0.34 -0.93 4.34
C CYS A 220 0.11 -0.98 5.87
N ALA A 221 0.72 -0.01 6.54
CA ALA A 221 0.69 0.11 7.97
C ALA A 221 -0.74 0.35 8.49
N ALA A 222 -1.47 1.25 7.84
CA ALA A 222 -2.85 1.59 8.19
C ALA A 222 -3.81 0.39 8.03
N ALA A 223 -3.57 -0.45 7.02
CA ALA A 223 -4.37 -1.65 6.77
C ALA A 223 -3.94 -2.86 7.61
N GLN A 224 -2.98 -2.71 8.54
CA GLN A 224 -2.44 -3.82 9.32
C GLN A 224 -1.86 -4.96 8.46
N GLU A 225 -1.25 -4.60 7.33
CA GLU A 225 -0.74 -5.56 6.36
C GLU A 225 0.75 -5.83 6.53
N TYR A 226 1.12 -7.09 6.30
CA TYR A 226 2.46 -7.57 6.01
C TYR A 226 2.47 -8.26 4.65
N CYS A 227 3.64 -8.30 4.03
CA CYS A 227 3.89 -9.13 2.86
C CYS A 227 4.86 -10.27 3.22
N LEU A 228 4.66 -11.42 2.60
CA LEU A 228 5.52 -12.59 2.74
C LEU A 228 6.07 -13.01 1.37
N ASP A 229 7.36 -13.30 1.29
CA ASP A 229 7.95 -14.04 0.18
C ASP A 229 8.92 -15.15 0.66
N PHE A 230 9.37 -15.97 -0.28
CA PHE A 230 10.38 -17.00 -0.02
C PHE A 230 11.74 -16.52 -0.50
N VAL A 231 12.79 -16.88 0.23
CA VAL A 231 14.17 -16.51 -0.09
C VAL A 231 15.03 -17.76 -0.15
N ASP A 232 15.87 -17.89 -1.16
CA ASP A 232 16.89 -18.94 -1.24
C ASP A 232 18.00 -18.65 -0.22
N ASN A 233 18.28 -19.59 0.67
CA ASN A 233 19.20 -19.39 1.81
C ASN A 233 20.65 -19.15 1.36
N ARG A 234 21.03 -19.63 0.18
CA ARG A 234 22.40 -19.54 -0.34
C ARG A 234 22.65 -18.19 -0.99
N THR A 235 21.67 -17.70 -1.76
CA THR A 235 21.80 -16.47 -2.55
C THR A 235 21.22 -15.25 -1.84
N GLY A 236 20.32 -15.45 -0.88
CA GLY A 236 19.57 -14.36 -0.24
C GLY A 236 18.55 -13.71 -1.18
N LEU A 237 18.32 -14.27 -2.38
CA LEU A 237 17.41 -13.71 -3.37
C LEU A 237 15.99 -14.26 -3.20
N PRO A 238 14.96 -13.42 -3.44
CA PRO A 238 13.60 -13.88 -3.42
C PRO A 238 13.36 -14.89 -4.54
N VAL A 239 12.52 -15.88 -4.27
CA VAL A 239 12.09 -16.90 -5.23
C VAL A 239 10.58 -17.03 -5.18
N ASN A 240 9.98 -17.40 -6.31
CA ASN A 240 8.56 -17.78 -6.34
C ASN A 240 8.39 -19.12 -5.63
N SER A 241 7.20 -19.34 -5.05
CA SER A 241 6.72 -20.53 -4.32
C SER A 241 7.36 -21.79 -4.86
N PRO A 242 8.47 -22.20 -4.25
CA PRO A 242 9.31 -23.19 -4.86
C PRO A 242 8.71 -24.58 -4.51
N PHE A 243 8.67 -25.52 -5.47
CA PHE A 243 8.29 -26.95 -5.29
C PHE A 243 7.01 -27.26 -4.48
N LYS A 244 5.86 -26.78 -4.97
CA LYS A 244 4.51 -27.16 -4.47
C LYS A 244 4.28 -26.82 -2.99
N PHE A 245 4.97 -25.81 -2.47
CA PHE A 245 4.61 -25.25 -1.18
C PHE A 245 3.22 -24.61 -1.29
N GLU A 246 2.38 -24.93 -0.33
CA GLU A 246 1.04 -24.35 -0.23
C GLU A 246 0.95 -23.59 1.09
N LEU A 247 0.67 -22.30 0.98
CA LEU A 247 0.46 -21.43 2.14
C LEU A 247 -1.03 -21.35 2.43
N PHE A 248 -1.40 -21.51 3.69
CA PHE A 248 -2.78 -21.39 4.13
C PHE A 248 -2.92 -20.44 5.31
N GLY A 249 -4.01 -19.69 5.35
CA GLY A 249 -4.50 -19.01 6.54
C GLY A 249 -5.19 -20.02 7.44
N ALA A 250 -4.76 -20.10 8.69
CA ALA A 250 -5.42 -20.89 9.72
C ALA A 250 -6.15 -19.96 10.69
N PRO A 251 -7.36 -20.34 11.14
CA PRO A 251 -8.01 -19.61 12.23
C PRO A 251 -7.12 -19.63 13.46
N ASN A 252 -7.14 -18.53 14.23
CA ASN A 252 -6.47 -18.50 15.52
C ASN A 252 -7.05 -19.60 16.41
N THR A 253 -6.20 -20.24 17.22
CA THR A 253 -6.50 -21.46 18.00
C THR A 253 -7.64 -21.32 19.03
N GLY A 254 -8.25 -20.13 19.16
CA GLY A 254 -9.46 -19.90 19.96
C GLY A 254 -10.73 -19.60 19.14
N ALA A 255 -10.67 -19.67 17.81
CA ALA A 255 -11.84 -19.42 16.96
C ALA A 255 -12.80 -20.62 16.95
N SER A 256 -14.10 -20.33 16.84
CA SER A 256 -15.19 -21.29 16.92
C SER A 256 -15.00 -22.53 16.02
N PRO A 257 -15.47 -23.71 16.47
CA PRO A 257 -15.45 -24.93 15.67
C PRO A 257 -16.11 -24.69 14.30
N GLY A 258 -15.36 -24.92 13.21
CA GLY A 258 -15.90 -24.82 11.85
C GLY A 258 -15.07 -23.98 10.88
N PHE A 259 -14.16 -23.12 11.37
CA PHE A 259 -13.26 -22.39 10.48
C PHE A 259 -12.25 -23.35 9.85
N ARG A 260 -12.29 -23.43 8.52
CA ARG A 260 -11.37 -24.24 7.72
C ARG A 260 -10.13 -23.44 7.38
N VAL A 261 -9.02 -24.16 7.24
CA VAL A 261 -7.76 -23.63 6.75
C VAL A 261 -7.95 -23.23 5.28
N THR A 262 -7.74 -21.95 4.94
CA THR A 262 -8.02 -21.39 3.60
C THR A 262 -6.74 -21.22 2.81
N PRO A 263 -6.64 -21.73 1.57
CA PRO A 263 -5.47 -21.50 0.72
C PRO A 263 -5.24 -20.00 0.49
N MET A 264 -4.02 -19.55 0.70
CA MET A 264 -3.61 -18.18 0.39
C MET A 264 -3.29 -18.08 -1.10
N MET A 265 -3.79 -17.03 -1.74
CA MET A 265 -3.34 -16.66 -3.08
C MET A 265 -2.21 -15.64 -3.00
N SER A 266 -1.27 -15.72 -3.94
CA SER A 266 -0.30 -14.65 -4.12
C SER A 266 -1.00 -13.37 -4.56
N LEU A 267 -0.41 -12.24 -4.22
CA LEU A 267 -0.92 -10.93 -4.54
C LEU A 267 -0.97 -10.73 -6.07
N GLU A 268 0.01 -11.28 -6.80
CA GLU A 268 0.01 -11.32 -8.26
C GLU A 268 -1.22 -12.03 -8.83
N ARG A 269 -1.55 -13.21 -8.29
CA ARG A 269 -2.73 -13.98 -8.71
C ARG A 269 -4.04 -13.26 -8.37
N GLY A 270 -4.09 -12.58 -7.23
CA GLY A 270 -5.23 -11.74 -6.86
C GLY A 270 -5.52 -10.64 -7.88
N PHE A 271 -4.50 -10.22 -8.64
CA PHE A 271 -4.61 -9.22 -9.70
C PHE A 271 -4.60 -9.84 -11.11
N GLY A 272 -4.92 -11.14 -11.19
CA GLY A 272 -5.15 -11.83 -12.44
C GLY A 272 -3.90 -12.41 -13.10
N ILE A 273 -2.72 -12.34 -12.47
CA ILE A 273 -1.48 -12.91 -13.03
C ILE A 273 -1.40 -14.41 -12.73
N PRO A 274 -1.48 -15.31 -13.73
CA PRO A 274 -1.27 -16.74 -13.58
C PRO A 274 0.09 -17.06 -12.98
N GLN A 275 0.13 -18.13 -12.19
CA GLN A 275 1.31 -18.54 -11.43
C GLN A 275 2.56 -18.70 -12.31
N ASP A 276 2.41 -19.26 -13.51
CA ASP A 276 3.48 -19.54 -14.46
C ASP A 276 4.01 -18.29 -15.17
N GLN A 277 3.30 -17.17 -15.05
CA GLN A 277 3.70 -15.88 -15.62
C GLN A 277 4.18 -14.88 -14.57
N ILE A 278 4.18 -15.25 -13.28
CA ILE A 278 4.80 -14.43 -12.23
C ILE A 278 6.31 -14.43 -12.46
N PRO A 279 6.97 -13.27 -12.63
CA PRO A 279 8.41 -13.22 -12.84
C PRO A 279 9.17 -13.86 -11.66
N PRO A 280 10.33 -14.50 -11.89
CA PRO A 280 11.10 -15.14 -10.82
C PRO A 280 11.42 -14.18 -9.68
N GLY A 281 11.05 -14.55 -8.46
CA GLY A 281 11.30 -13.76 -7.26
C GLY A 281 10.33 -12.59 -7.04
N HIS A 282 9.28 -12.45 -7.85
CA HIS A 282 8.27 -11.40 -7.66
C HIS A 282 7.10 -11.84 -6.80
N GLU A 283 6.81 -13.13 -6.72
CA GLU A 283 5.66 -13.64 -5.96
C GLU A 283 5.72 -13.18 -4.49
N LYS A 284 4.56 -12.77 -3.98
CA LYS A 284 4.38 -12.38 -2.59
C LYS A 284 2.95 -12.65 -2.13
N PHE A 285 2.77 -12.83 -0.82
CA PHE A 285 1.48 -13.08 -0.19
C PHE A 285 1.14 -11.93 0.75
N LEU A 286 -0.13 -11.53 0.76
CA LEU A 286 -0.65 -10.52 1.70
C LEU A 286 -1.11 -11.21 2.98
N LEU A 287 -0.59 -10.77 4.11
CA LEU A 287 -0.94 -11.29 5.43
C LEU A 287 -1.37 -10.14 6.35
N MET A 288 -2.18 -10.45 7.35
CA MET A 288 -2.63 -9.48 8.35
C MET A 288 -1.91 -9.68 9.68
N ASP A 289 -1.82 -8.63 10.49
CA ASP A 289 -1.35 -8.69 11.87
C ASP A 289 -2.04 -9.83 12.65
N GLY A 290 -1.26 -10.62 13.39
CA GLY A 290 -1.78 -11.73 14.21
C GLY A 290 -2.32 -12.93 13.44
N MET A 291 -2.29 -12.92 12.09
CA MET A 291 -2.75 -14.04 11.28
C MET A 291 -1.87 -15.28 11.51
N THR A 292 -2.50 -16.41 11.82
CA THR A 292 -1.79 -17.70 11.87
C THR A 292 -1.76 -18.33 10.49
N CYS A 293 -0.58 -18.76 10.05
CA CYS A 293 -0.37 -19.39 8.75
C CYS A 293 0.16 -20.82 8.92
N VAL A 294 -0.17 -21.67 7.96
CA VAL A 294 0.37 -23.02 7.83
C VAL A 294 0.98 -23.19 6.45
N LEU A 295 2.26 -23.51 6.41
CA LEU A 295 3.00 -23.85 5.20
C LEU A 295 3.06 -25.38 5.07
N ARG A 296 2.37 -25.93 4.07
CA ARG A 296 2.41 -27.35 3.73
C ARG A 296 3.51 -27.62 2.73
N ARG A 297 4.22 -28.74 2.93
CA ARG A 297 5.42 -29.09 2.18
C ARG A 297 5.43 -30.58 1.89
N PRO A 298 5.49 -31.02 0.62
CA PRO A 298 5.50 -32.44 0.29
C PRO A 298 6.64 -33.19 1.00
N GLY A 299 6.32 -34.32 1.65
CA GLY A 299 7.31 -35.16 2.34
C GLY A 299 7.87 -34.60 3.64
N HIS A 300 7.39 -33.44 4.12
CA HIS A 300 7.83 -32.82 5.37
C HIS A 300 6.66 -32.47 6.29
N LYS A 301 6.97 -32.24 7.57
CA LYS A 301 5.99 -31.72 8.53
C LYS A 301 5.60 -30.28 8.16
N ASP A 302 4.31 -29.99 8.31
CA ASP A 302 3.73 -28.65 8.19
C ASP A 302 4.43 -27.67 9.14
N VAL A 303 4.62 -26.45 8.67
CA VAL A 303 5.22 -25.37 9.46
C VAL A 303 4.14 -24.36 9.80
N ARG A 304 3.88 -24.16 11.08
CA ARG A 304 2.95 -23.15 11.59
C ARG A 304 3.71 -21.94 12.10
N PHE A 305 3.25 -20.74 11.77
CA PHE A 305 3.77 -19.48 12.29
C PHE A 305 2.66 -18.45 12.41
N THR A 306 2.87 -17.42 13.23
CA THR A 306 1.91 -16.33 13.43
C THR A 306 2.59 -15.02 13.05
N VAL A 307 1.88 -14.20 12.26
CA VAL A 307 2.34 -12.87 11.85
C VAL A 307 2.40 -11.97 13.08
N PRO A 308 3.49 -11.21 13.31
CA PRO A 308 3.59 -10.31 14.45
C PRO A 308 2.46 -9.28 14.46
N THR A 309 1.87 -9.04 15.63
CA THR A 309 0.94 -7.92 15.84
C THR A 309 1.73 -6.67 16.22
N ARG A 310 1.51 -5.58 15.51
CA ARG A 310 2.12 -4.29 15.86
C ARG A 310 1.44 -3.72 17.10
N ARG A 311 2.24 -3.13 17.98
CA ARG A 311 1.70 -2.35 19.10
C ARG A 311 1.10 -1.07 18.52
N GLN A 312 -0.21 -0.90 18.66
CA GLN A 312 -0.83 0.38 18.33
C GLN A 312 -0.42 1.43 19.37
N PRO A 313 -0.18 2.68 18.97
CA PRO A 313 -0.03 3.79 19.90
C PRO A 313 -1.31 3.91 20.76
N PRO A 314 -1.22 4.15 22.07
CA PRO A 314 -2.38 4.23 22.96
C PRO A 314 -3.48 5.19 22.48
N VAL A 315 -3.10 6.26 21.79
CA VAL A 315 -4.01 7.31 21.30
C VAL A 315 -4.93 6.82 20.18
N ALA A 316 -4.43 5.96 19.28
CA ALA A 316 -5.24 5.42 18.18
C ALA A 316 -6.28 4.39 18.69
N ALA A 317 -5.91 3.62 19.72
CA ALA A 317 -6.81 2.65 20.35
C ALA A 317 -7.98 3.32 21.09
N ALA A 318 -7.75 4.49 21.70
CA ALA A 318 -8.80 5.26 22.38
C ALA A 318 -9.80 5.88 21.39
N GLN A 319 -9.34 6.42 20.26
CA GLN A 319 -10.21 7.07 19.27
C GLN A 319 -11.11 6.08 18.50
N ALA A 320 -10.68 4.83 18.32
CA ALA A 320 -11.49 3.81 17.66
C ALA A 320 -12.65 3.30 18.53
N ALA A 321 -12.57 3.50 19.85
CA ALA A 321 -13.59 3.05 20.81
C ALA A 321 -14.75 4.05 20.99
N ASP A 322 -14.58 5.31 20.55
CA ASP A 322 -15.48 6.41 20.92
C ASP A 322 -16.61 6.72 19.91
N ASP A 323 -16.70 6.02 18.77
CA ASP A 323 -17.68 6.33 17.71
C ASP A 323 -18.31 5.09 17.03
N VAL A 324 -18.63 4.06 17.81
CA VAL A 324 -19.37 2.90 17.32
C VAL A 324 -20.48 2.54 18.30
N ASP A 325 -21.72 2.48 17.82
CA ASP A 325 -22.82 1.89 18.57
C ASP A 325 -22.55 0.38 18.72
N GLU A 326 -22.17 -0.05 19.92
CA GLU A 326 -21.95 -1.45 20.23
C GLU A 326 -23.30 -2.12 20.54
N ILE A 327 -23.67 -3.12 19.73
CA ILE A 327 -24.81 -3.97 20.01
C ILE A 327 -24.31 -5.14 20.85
N ASP A 328 -24.69 -5.13 22.12
CA ASP A 328 -24.47 -6.26 23.02
C ASP A 328 -25.35 -7.44 22.58
N LEU A 329 -24.70 -8.53 22.16
CA LEU A 329 -25.35 -9.77 21.78
C LEU A 329 -25.04 -10.82 22.84
N PRO A 330 -26.01 -11.67 23.23
CA PRO A 330 -25.79 -12.70 24.24
C PRO A 330 -24.64 -13.62 23.81
N THR A 331 -23.66 -13.80 24.71
CA THR A 331 -22.48 -14.64 24.49
C THR A 331 -22.81 -16.13 24.47
N ASP A 332 -23.90 -16.50 25.14
CA ASP A 332 -24.36 -17.86 25.30
C ASP A 332 -25.83 -17.95 24.93
N VAL A 333 -26.15 -18.89 24.04
CA VAL A 333 -27.53 -19.27 23.72
C VAL A 333 -27.65 -20.71 24.15
N ASP A 334 -28.46 -20.97 25.17
CA ASP A 334 -28.81 -22.34 25.55
C ASP A 334 -29.45 -23.05 24.34
N PRO A 335 -29.10 -24.33 24.08
CA PRO A 335 -29.47 -25.04 22.86
C PRO A 335 -30.97 -25.28 22.66
#